data_AF-A0A3B3XYF1-F1
#
_entry.id   AF-A0A3B3XYF1-F1
#
_cell.length_a   1.000
_cell.length_b   1.000
_cell.length_c   1.000
_cell.angle_alpha   90.00
_cell.angle_beta   90.00
_cell.angle_gamma   90.00
#
_symmetry.space_group_name_H-M   'P 1'
#
loop_
_entity.id
_entity.type
_entity.pdbx_description
1 polymer ?
#
loop_
_entity_poly.entity_id
_entity_poly.type
_entity_poly.pdbx_seq_one_letter_code
_entity_poly.pdbx_strand_id
1 'polypeptide(L)'
;MAQPAFQLLLTVTLLSGLVIYTVSQRGAEKKPNFIIVLADDIGWGDLDVNQPEKHTNNTPNLNQMAQQGLRLTDYHSPASTCSPSRAAILTGRYGLRNGVTHNFAVNSVAGLPLSEVTLAQLLQQAGYYTAVIGKWHLGHNGPYSPNNRGESSLHAAAWFTLSSA
;
A
#
# COMPACT_ATOMS: atom_id res chain seq x y z
N MET A 1 32.14 2.28 -57.45
CA MET A 1 32.70 2.63 -56.12
C MET A 1 31.76 3.61 -55.46
N ALA A 2 30.96 3.18 -54.48
CA ALA A 2 30.17 4.12 -53.68
C ALA A 2 31.14 5.02 -52.90
N GLN A 3 30.93 6.34 -52.91
CA GLN A 3 31.80 7.28 -52.19
C GLN A 3 31.76 6.97 -50.68
N PRO A 4 32.92 7.01 -49.98
CA PRO A 4 33.02 6.65 -48.55
C PRO A 4 32.10 7.48 -47.65
N ALA A 5 31.76 8.71 -48.05
CA ALA A 5 30.81 9.58 -47.35
C ALA A 5 29.37 9.01 -47.33
N PHE A 6 28.94 8.34 -48.40
CA PHE A 6 27.60 7.76 -48.47
C PHE A 6 27.47 6.55 -47.54
N GLN A 7 28.53 5.72 -47.45
CA GLN A 7 28.55 4.58 -46.53
C GLN A 7 28.57 5.02 -45.06
N LEU A 8 29.26 6.12 -44.73
CA LEU A 8 29.28 6.68 -43.38
C LEU A 8 27.93 7.25 -42.96
N LEU A 9 27.21 7.94 -43.87
CA LEU A 9 25.89 8.48 -43.57
C LEU A 9 24.87 7.37 -43.30
N LEU A 10 24.93 6.28 -44.08
CA LEU A 10 24.01 5.16 -43.97
C LEU A 10 24.22 4.38 -42.66
N THR A 11 25.48 4.18 -42.25
CA THR A 11 25.80 3.51 -40.98
C THR A 11 25.38 4.34 -39.77
N VAL A 12 25.58 5.66 -39.79
CA VAL A 12 25.12 6.55 -38.71
C VAL A 12 23.59 6.53 -38.58
N THR A 13 22.87 6.53 -39.70
CA THR A 13 21.40 6.49 -39.70
C THR A 13 20.86 5.16 -39.16
N LEU A 14 21.50 4.04 -39.52
CA LEU A 14 21.15 2.72 -39.00
C LEU A 14 21.46 2.57 -37.51
N LEU A 15 22.62 3.08 -37.05
CA LEU A 15 23.00 3.08 -35.63
C LEU A 15 22.06 3.93 -34.79
N SER A 16 21.70 5.13 -35.26
CA SER A 16 20.74 6.00 -34.57
C SER A 16 19.34 5.39 -34.52
N GLY A 17 18.87 4.76 -35.61
CA GLY A 17 17.63 3.99 -35.61
C GLY A 17 17.62 2.83 -34.61
N LEU A 18 18.72 2.09 -34.50
CA LEU A 18 18.88 0.99 -33.55
C LEU A 18 18.89 1.47 -32.09
N VAL A 19 19.52 2.63 -31.81
CA VAL A 19 19.51 3.25 -30.48
C VAL A 19 18.10 3.70 -30.10
N ILE A 20 17.35 4.33 -31.02
CA ILE A 20 15.97 4.74 -30.76
C ILE A 20 15.07 3.52 -30.50
N TYR A 21 15.24 2.45 -31.27
CA TYR A 21 14.48 1.21 -31.07
C TYR A 21 14.75 0.57 -29.70
N THR A 22 16.00 0.50 -29.27
CA THR A 22 16.36 -0.08 -27.95
C THR A 22 15.87 0.79 -26.78
N VAL A 23 15.91 2.12 -26.90
CA VAL A 23 15.34 3.04 -25.89
C VAL A 23 13.82 2.92 -25.83
N SER A 24 13.15 2.79 -26.98
CA SER A 24 11.69 2.60 -27.05
C SER A 24 11.22 1.25 -26.51
N GLN A 25 12.11 0.24 -26.47
CA GLN A 25 11.83 -1.09 -25.93
C GLN A 25 12.09 -1.23 -24.43
N ARG A 26 12.55 -0.17 -23.74
CA ARG A 26 12.37 -0.07 -22.29
C ARG A 26 10.87 0.10 -22.03
N GLY A 27 10.17 -1.03 -21.95
CA GLY A 27 8.79 -1.07 -21.48
C GLY A 27 8.71 -0.33 -20.14
N ALA A 28 7.68 0.50 -19.97
CA ALA A 28 7.43 1.15 -18.70
C ALA A 28 7.43 0.07 -17.61
N GLU A 29 8.33 0.17 -16.62
CA GLU A 29 8.33 -0.74 -15.49
C GLU A 29 6.93 -0.70 -14.88
N LYS A 30 6.26 -1.85 -14.90
CA LYS A 30 4.93 -1.96 -14.30
C LYS A 30 5.09 -1.70 -12.81
N LYS A 31 4.47 -0.62 -12.36
CA LYS A 31 4.40 -0.26 -10.95
C LYS A 31 3.78 -1.42 -10.15
N PRO A 32 4.37 -1.82 -9.02
CA PRO A 32 3.81 -2.90 -8.21
C PRO A 32 2.51 -2.44 -7.54
N ASN A 33 1.59 -3.37 -7.33
CA ASN A 33 0.37 -3.13 -6.56
C ASN A 33 0.64 -3.33 -5.07
N PHE A 34 0.19 -2.40 -4.24
CA PHE A 34 0.27 -2.48 -2.79
C PHE A 34 -1.06 -2.95 -2.22
N ILE A 35 -1.05 -4.07 -1.49
CA ILE A 35 -2.22 -4.60 -0.77
C ILE A 35 -1.84 -4.73 0.70
N ILE A 36 -2.51 -3.95 1.55
CA ILE A 36 -2.29 -3.97 3.00
C ILE A 36 -3.49 -4.64 3.66
N VAL A 37 -3.28 -5.83 4.23
CA VAL A 37 -4.29 -6.54 5.01
C VAL A 37 -4.07 -6.24 6.49
N LEU A 38 -4.96 -5.43 7.07
CA LEU A 38 -4.92 -5.08 8.48
C LEU A 38 -6.08 -5.76 9.22
N ALA A 39 -5.78 -6.84 9.93
CA ALA A 39 -6.73 -7.52 10.81
C ALA A 39 -7.04 -6.67 12.06
N ASP A 40 -8.23 -6.84 12.61
CA ASP A 40 -8.69 -6.15 13.83
C ASP A 40 -8.74 -7.17 14.97
N ASP A 41 -8.20 -6.80 16.13
CA ASP A 41 -8.17 -7.60 17.37
C ASP A 41 -7.62 -9.03 17.22
N ILE A 42 -6.66 -9.23 16.31
CA ILE A 42 -5.92 -10.49 16.18
C ILE A 42 -4.67 -10.50 17.06
N GLY A 43 -4.51 -11.56 17.85
CA GLY A 43 -3.33 -11.83 18.66
C GLY A 43 -2.31 -12.70 17.92
N TRP A 44 -1.08 -12.73 18.45
CA TRP A 44 0.02 -13.53 17.90
C TRP A 44 -0.35 -15.02 17.76
N GLY A 45 -1.04 -15.57 18.76
CA GLY A 45 -1.42 -16.98 18.84
C GLY A 45 -2.66 -17.38 18.04
N ASP A 46 -3.32 -16.46 17.34
CA ASP A 46 -4.53 -16.76 16.56
C ASP A 46 -4.22 -17.34 15.17
N LEU A 47 -2.97 -17.19 14.71
CA LEU A 47 -2.51 -17.74 13.43
C LEU A 47 -1.85 -19.10 13.66
N ASP A 48 -2.25 -20.13 12.92
CA ASP A 48 -1.68 -21.48 13.12
C ASP A 48 -0.17 -21.49 12.88
N VAL A 49 0.33 -20.67 11.94
CA VAL A 49 1.77 -20.55 11.66
C VAL A 49 2.59 -20.07 12.87
N ASN A 50 1.93 -19.48 13.88
CA ASN A 50 2.53 -19.06 15.13
C ASN A 50 2.28 -20.05 16.29
N GLN A 51 1.53 -21.13 16.06
CA GLN A 51 1.20 -22.19 17.01
C GLN A 51 1.29 -23.57 16.33
N PRO A 52 2.45 -23.95 15.74
CA PRO A 52 2.58 -25.16 14.94
C PRO A 52 2.22 -26.45 15.70
N GLU A 53 2.36 -26.46 17.01
CA GLU A 53 2.03 -27.58 17.90
C GLU A 53 0.53 -27.84 18.08
N LYS A 54 -0.33 -26.85 17.80
CA LYS A 54 -1.79 -27.00 17.98
C LYS A 54 -2.46 -27.74 16.82
N HIS A 55 -1.79 -27.84 15.67
CA HIS A 55 -2.24 -28.57 14.47
C HIS A 55 -3.71 -28.32 14.05
N THR A 56 -4.23 -27.11 14.27
CA THR A 56 -5.64 -26.76 14.06
C THR A 56 -6.00 -26.49 12.60
N ASN A 57 -5.05 -26.03 11.78
CA ASN A 57 -5.25 -25.67 10.37
C ASN A 57 -6.47 -24.74 10.11
N ASN A 58 -6.73 -23.80 11.03
CA ASN A 58 -7.80 -22.81 10.94
C ASN A 58 -7.49 -21.67 9.98
N THR A 59 -6.21 -21.43 9.65
CA THR A 59 -5.76 -20.31 8.79
C THR A 59 -4.97 -20.78 7.57
N PRO A 60 -5.49 -21.70 6.73
CA PRO A 60 -4.71 -22.37 5.68
C PRO A 60 -4.11 -21.39 4.65
N ASN A 61 -4.85 -20.35 4.26
CA ASN A 61 -4.38 -19.35 3.29
C ASN A 61 -3.24 -18.48 3.87
N LEU A 62 -3.32 -18.12 5.16
CA LEU A 62 -2.25 -17.35 5.83
C LEU A 62 -1.02 -18.22 6.08
N ASN A 63 -1.22 -19.51 6.35
CA ASN A 63 -0.13 -20.49 6.44
C ASN A 63 0.63 -20.57 5.11
N GLN A 64 -0.10 -20.67 3.99
CA GLN A 64 0.50 -20.65 2.65
C GLN A 64 1.22 -19.32 2.36
N MET A 65 0.61 -18.18 2.68
CA MET A 65 1.24 -16.86 2.49
C MET A 65 2.56 -16.74 3.26
N ALA A 66 2.61 -17.24 4.50
CA ALA A 66 3.82 -17.25 5.30
C ALA A 66 4.91 -18.18 4.75
N GLN A 67 4.53 -19.31 4.12
CA GLN A 67 5.48 -20.23 3.48
C GLN A 67 6.05 -19.69 2.17
N GLN A 68 5.23 -18.92 1.42
CA GLN A 68 5.60 -18.38 0.11
C GLN A 68 6.24 -16.98 0.20
N GLY A 69 6.28 -16.38 1.39
CA GLY A 69 6.72 -15.00 1.60
C GLY A 69 7.65 -14.82 2.78
N LEU A 70 7.74 -13.58 3.26
CA LEU A 70 8.49 -13.23 4.46
C LEU A 70 7.55 -13.21 5.66
N ARG A 71 7.91 -13.94 6.72
CA ARG A 71 7.24 -13.87 8.02
C ARG A 71 8.13 -13.20 9.05
N LEU A 72 7.58 -12.20 9.73
CA LEU A 72 8.26 -11.50 10.81
C LEU A 72 7.83 -12.10 12.15
N THR A 73 8.79 -12.56 12.95
CA THR A 73 8.54 -13.12 14.29
C THR A 73 8.59 -12.09 15.41
N ASP A 74 9.05 -10.88 15.08
CA ASP A 74 9.13 -9.75 15.98
C ASP A 74 8.62 -8.50 15.24
N TYR A 75 7.30 -8.33 15.23
CA TYR A 75 6.61 -7.22 14.57
C TYR A 75 5.61 -6.61 15.53
N HIS A 76 5.72 -5.30 15.75
CA HIS A 76 4.93 -4.59 16.75
C HIS A 76 3.94 -3.63 16.14
N SER A 77 2.75 -3.60 16.72
CA SER A 77 1.80 -2.51 16.49
C SER A 77 2.29 -1.24 17.22
N PRO A 78 2.22 -0.05 16.60
CA PRO A 78 2.68 1.20 17.21
C PRO A 78 1.81 1.65 18.40
N ALA A 79 0.65 1.04 18.60
CA ALA A 79 -0.19 1.17 19.79
C ALA A 79 -0.95 -0.13 20.07
N SER A 80 -1.52 -0.27 21.27
CA SER A 80 -2.39 -1.39 21.66
C SER A 80 -3.87 -1.13 21.37
N THR A 81 -4.22 -0.09 20.60
CA THR A 81 -5.60 0.32 20.33
C THR A 81 -5.81 0.71 18.86
N CYS A 82 -7.04 0.49 18.37
CA CYS A 82 -7.40 0.59 16.96
C CYS A 82 -7.03 1.93 16.28
N SER A 83 -7.55 3.07 16.75
CA SER A 83 -7.37 4.37 16.06
C SER A 83 -5.91 4.81 16.06
N PRO A 84 -5.16 4.80 17.18
CA PRO A 84 -3.74 5.17 17.16
C PRO A 84 -2.90 4.25 16.26
N SER A 85 -3.18 2.94 16.25
CA SER A 85 -2.47 2.01 15.36
C SER A 85 -2.73 2.29 13.88
N ARG A 86 -4.01 2.48 13.51
CA ARG A 86 -4.40 2.81 12.12
C ARG A 86 -3.81 4.14 11.68
N ALA A 87 -3.83 5.15 12.56
CA ALA A 87 -3.24 6.45 12.28
C ALA A 87 -1.75 6.32 11.98
N ALA A 88 -1.01 5.60 12.83
CA ALA A 88 0.42 5.43 12.66
C ALA A 88 0.80 4.63 11.41
N ILE A 89 0.01 3.61 11.03
CA ILE A 89 0.20 2.88 9.76
C ILE A 89 0.04 3.83 8.57
N LEU A 90 -0.99 4.68 8.58
CA LEU A 90 -1.27 5.56 7.45
C LEU A 90 -0.35 6.77 7.37
N THR A 91 0.16 7.28 8.49
CA THR A 91 1.01 8.49 8.49
C THR A 91 2.50 8.21 8.66
N GLY A 92 2.88 6.97 9.00
CA GLY A 92 4.25 6.63 9.37
C GLY A 92 4.75 7.33 10.64
N ARG A 93 3.83 7.83 11.50
CA ARG A 93 4.13 8.66 12.67
C ARG A 93 3.43 8.09 13.90
N TYR A 94 4.13 8.04 15.04
CA TYR A 94 3.52 7.66 16.32
C TYR A 94 2.33 8.56 16.69
N GLY A 95 1.39 8.01 17.47
CA GLY A 95 0.19 8.72 17.95
C GLY A 95 0.49 10.09 18.58
N LEU A 96 1.58 10.18 19.35
CA LEU A 96 2.05 11.44 19.95
C LEU A 96 2.44 12.51 18.92
N ARG A 97 2.80 12.12 17.71
CA ARG A 97 3.23 13.02 16.62
C ARG A 97 2.11 13.33 15.63
N ASN A 98 1.20 12.38 15.39
CA ASN A 98 0.07 12.57 14.49
C ASN A 98 -1.21 13.06 15.18
N GLY A 99 -1.21 13.13 16.52
CA GLY A 99 -2.32 13.64 17.32
C GLY A 99 -3.39 12.62 17.69
N VAL A 100 -3.29 11.37 17.23
CA VAL A 100 -4.24 10.28 17.53
C VAL A 100 -3.69 9.40 18.65
N THR A 101 -4.05 9.71 19.89
CA THR A 101 -3.53 9.03 21.10
C THR A 101 -4.50 8.05 21.74
N HIS A 102 -5.76 8.04 21.32
CA HIS A 102 -6.81 7.17 21.84
C HIS A 102 -7.83 6.84 20.74
N ASN A 103 -8.68 5.83 21.00
CA ASN A 103 -9.75 5.46 20.09
C ASN A 103 -10.82 6.55 20.02
N PHE A 104 -11.26 6.86 18.81
CA PHE A 104 -12.42 7.74 18.61
C PHE A 104 -13.71 7.00 19.01
N ALA A 105 -14.47 7.60 19.92
CA ALA A 105 -15.83 7.16 20.24
C ALA A 105 -16.78 7.41 19.06
N VAL A 106 -17.92 6.73 19.05
CA VAL A 106 -18.95 6.86 18.00
C VAL A 106 -19.49 8.29 17.84
N ASN A 107 -19.52 9.05 18.93
CA ASN A 107 -19.95 10.45 18.97
C ASN A 107 -18.77 11.44 18.85
N SER A 108 -17.56 10.96 18.56
CA SER A 108 -16.41 11.84 18.42
C SER A 108 -16.54 12.72 17.18
N VAL A 109 -16.37 14.02 17.39
CA VAL A 109 -16.28 15.03 16.32
C VAL A 109 -14.85 15.17 15.77
N ALA A 110 -13.88 14.55 16.43
CA ALA A 110 -12.48 14.55 16.04
C ALA A 110 -12.15 13.35 15.14
N GLY A 111 -11.03 13.45 14.44
CA GLY A 111 -10.48 12.40 13.60
C GLY A 111 -8.98 12.60 13.41
N LEU A 112 -8.38 11.84 12.48
CA LEU A 112 -7.00 12.08 12.08
C LEU A 112 -6.85 13.54 11.61
N PRO A 113 -5.94 14.34 12.20
CA PRO A 113 -5.78 15.74 11.83
C PRO A 113 -5.60 15.94 10.33
N LEU A 114 -6.30 16.92 9.76
CA LEU A 114 -6.34 17.10 8.31
C LEU A 114 -4.97 17.49 7.73
N SER A 115 -4.09 18.05 8.55
CA SER A 115 -2.70 18.38 8.22
C SER A 115 -1.79 17.17 8.04
N GLU A 116 -2.18 15.98 8.52
CA GLU A 116 -1.41 14.76 8.32
C GLU A 116 -1.58 14.27 6.88
N VAL A 117 -0.48 13.88 6.25
CA VAL A 117 -0.46 13.26 4.93
C VAL A 117 -0.51 11.75 5.10
N THR A 118 -1.45 11.10 4.40
CA THR A 118 -1.60 9.64 4.44
C THR A 118 -0.76 8.96 3.35
N LEU A 119 -0.42 7.69 3.58
CA LEU A 119 0.19 6.81 2.58
C LEU A 119 -0.62 6.80 1.28
N ALA A 120 -1.95 6.79 1.38
CA ALA A 120 -2.84 6.84 0.23
C ALA A 120 -2.68 8.13 -0.57
N GLN A 121 -2.62 9.30 0.09
CA GLN A 121 -2.37 10.57 -0.58
C GLN A 121 -1.01 10.61 -1.28
N LEU A 122 0.03 10.02 -0.68
CA LEU A 122 1.35 9.89 -1.33
C LEU A 122 1.30 8.98 -2.54
N LEU A 123 0.59 7.84 -2.45
CA LEU A 123 0.41 6.91 -3.57
C LEU A 123 -0.40 7.53 -4.71
N GLN A 124 -1.44 8.31 -4.42
CA GLN A 124 -2.20 9.05 -5.43
C GLN A 124 -1.31 10.03 -6.22
N GLN A 125 -0.42 10.77 -5.53
CA GLN A 125 0.56 11.63 -6.20
C GLN A 125 1.50 10.85 -7.12
N ALA A 126 1.80 9.59 -6.77
CA ALA A 126 2.57 8.68 -7.61
C ALA A 126 1.75 8.00 -8.73
N GLY A 127 0.49 8.38 -8.92
CA GLY A 127 -0.39 7.88 -9.98
C GLY A 127 -1.05 6.53 -9.67
N TYR A 128 -1.16 6.17 -8.38
CA TYR A 128 -1.94 5.02 -7.96
C TYR A 128 -3.40 5.41 -7.72
N TYR A 129 -4.31 4.50 -8.08
CA TYR A 129 -5.64 4.50 -7.47
C TYR A 129 -5.51 4.01 -6.03
N THR A 130 -6.43 4.42 -5.15
CA THR A 130 -6.43 4.06 -3.73
C THR A 130 -7.86 3.89 -3.25
N ALA A 131 -8.10 2.84 -2.47
CA ALA A 131 -9.41 2.55 -1.91
C ALA A 131 -9.26 1.84 -0.57
N VAL A 132 -10.00 2.24 0.45
CA VAL A 132 -10.08 1.50 1.73
C VAL A 132 -11.38 0.72 1.80
N ILE A 133 -11.29 -0.52 2.25
CA ILE A 133 -12.45 -1.38 2.44
C ILE A 133 -12.45 -1.96 3.87
N GLY A 134 -13.55 -1.73 4.59
CA GLY A 134 -13.72 -2.11 5.99
C GLY A 134 -13.60 -0.95 6.98
N LYS A 135 -13.02 -1.22 8.15
CA LYS A 135 -13.02 -0.29 9.30
C LYS A 135 -11.98 0.83 9.13
N TRP A 136 -12.47 2.07 9.12
CA TRP A 136 -11.62 3.27 9.10
C TRP A 136 -11.13 3.67 10.49
N HIS A 137 -12.08 3.98 11.39
CA HIS A 137 -11.84 4.33 12.80
C HIS A 137 -10.88 5.52 13.04
N LEU A 138 -10.82 6.47 12.11
CA LEU A 138 -10.02 7.71 12.20
C LEU A 138 -10.87 8.98 12.06
N GLY A 139 -12.11 8.91 12.54
CA GLY A 139 -13.14 9.93 12.44
C GLY A 139 -14.37 9.39 11.72
N HIS A 140 -15.57 9.74 12.22
CA HIS A 140 -16.83 9.15 11.75
C HIS A 140 -17.54 9.98 10.69
N ASN A 141 -17.35 11.31 10.68
CA ASN A 141 -18.16 12.21 9.87
C ASN A 141 -17.33 13.36 9.25
N GLY A 142 -17.90 13.96 8.20
CA GLY A 142 -17.40 15.20 7.59
C GLY A 142 -15.98 15.07 7.00
N PRO A 143 -15.06 16.00 7.31
CA PRO A 143 -13.76 16.04 6.64
C PRO A 143 -12.84 14.87 7.00
N TYR A 144 -13.18 14.07 8.02
CA TYR A 144 -12.40 12.91 8.47
C TYR A 144 -12.80 11.60 7.79
N SER A 145 -13.82 11.62 6.93
CA SER A 145 -14.22 10.49 6.07
C SER A 145 -13.05 10.01 5.20
N PRO A 146 -12.91 8.70 4.92
CA PRO A 146 -11.87 8.18 4.02
C PRO A 146 -11.81 8.88 2.66
N ASN A 147 -12.96 9.25 2.10
CA ASN A 147 -13.07 9.98 0.83
C ASN A 147 -12.31 11.30 0.83
N ASN A 148 -12.20 11.94 1.99
CA ASN A 148 -11.51 13.20 2.16
C ASN A 148 -10.03 13.01 2.54
N ARG A 149 -9.56 11.76 2.64
CA ARG A 149 -8.22 11.37 3.11
C ARG A 149 -7.42 10.61 2.05
N GLY A 150 -7.82 10.74 0.79
CA GLY A 150 -7.14 10.12 -0.36
C GLY A 150 -7.53 8.66 -0.58
N GLU A 151 -8.72 8.23 -0.16
CA GLU A 151 -9.22 6.85 -0.37
C GLU A 151 -10.63 6.91 -0.95
N SER A 152 -10.95 6.21 -2.03
CA SER A 152 -12.36 6.01 -2.38
C SER A 152 -12.99 4.95 -1.45
N SER A 153 -14.01 5.31 -0.67
CA SER A 153 -14.70 4.41 0.25
C SER A 153 -15.69 3.53 -0.50
N LEU A 154 -15.50 2.21 -0.43
CA LEU A 154 -16.55 1.24 -0.75
C LEU A 154 -17.03 0.60 0.55
N HIS A 155 -18.33 0.61 0.79
CA HIS A 155 -18.94 -0.05 1.95
C HIS A 155 -19.00 -1.56 1.71
N ALA A 156 -17.86 -2.23 1.90
CA ALA A 156 -17.75 -3.67 2.05
C ALA A 156 -16.59 -3.98 3.03
N ALA A 157 -16.37 -5.23 3.40
CA ALA A 157 -15.28 -5.65 4.27
C ALA A 157 -14.11 -6.21 3.43
N ALA A 158 -12.89 -5.70 3.69
CA ALA A 158 -11.60 -6.05 3.06
C ALA A 158 -11.53 -5.88 1.52
N TRP A 159 -10.34 -6.03 0.93
CA TRP A 159 -10.02 -6.04 -0.52
C TRP A 159 -9.52 -4.70 -1.13
N PHE A 160 -8.23 -4.38 -0.98
CA PHE A 160 -7.57 -3.36 -1.82
C PHE A 160 -7.30 -3.95 -3.22
N THR A 161 -7.95 -3.43 -4.26
CA THR A 161 -7.50 -3.63 -5.65
C THR A 161 -6.84 -2.34 -6.13
N LEU A 162 -5.51 -2.33 -6.18
CA LEU A 162 -4.79 -1.34 -6.97
C LEU A 162 -4.61 -1.96 -8.36
N SER A 163 -5.30 -1.41 -9.36
CA SER A 163 -4.99 -1.67 -10.76
C SER A 163 -4.21 -0.46 -11.25
N SER A 164 -3.01 -0.67 -11.79
CA SER A 164 -2.47 0.29 -12.76
C SER A 164 -3.33 0.19 -14.03
N ALA A 165 -3.54 1.33 -14.70
CA ALA A 165 -3.92 1.35 -16.11
C ALA A 165 -2.73 0.87 -16.95
#